data_AF-D1FQG1-F1
#
_entry.id   AF-D1FQG1-F1
#
_cell.length_a   1.000
_cell.length_b   1.000
_cell.length_c   1.000
_cell.angle_alpha   90.00
_cell.angle_beta   90.00
_cell.angle_gamma   90.00
#
_symmetry.space_group_name_H-M   'P 1'
#
loop_
_entity.id
_entity.type
_entity.pdbx_description
1 polymer ?
#
loop_
_entity_poly.entity_id
_entity_poly.type
_entity_poly.pdbx_seq_one_letter_code
_entity_poly.pdbx_strand_id
1 'polypeptide(L)'
;IQDIYVPNKFNQCDTIAIAEEMMGEGMKDHRDMHPDGKLLCSDVWGSYFSSKEEDEPSIWADVIRKYSKICVPSVEVLAQYPLDYEFNCFTESSASQGFYPNEPLFIVK
;
A
#
# COMPACT_ATOMS: atom_id res chain seq x y z
N ILE A 1 8.21 5.25 6.38
CA ILE A 1 8.07 6.57 5.69
C ILE A 1 9.41 7.20 5.36
N GLN A 2 10.34 7.37 6.31
CA GLN A 2 11.66 7.94 6.00
C GLN A 2 12.39 7.12 4.91
N ASP A 3 12.20 5.80 4.92
CA ASP A 3 12.80 4.85 3.98
C ASP A 3 12.28 4.96 2.54
N ILE A 4 11.10 5.57 2.33
CA ILE A 4 10.58 5.86 0.98
C ILE A 4 10.82 7.31 0.60
N TYR A 5 10.68 8.25 1.54
CA TYR A 5 10.81 9.68 1.27
C TYR A 5 12.24 10.10 0.96
N VAL A 6 13.20 9.77 1.84
CA VAL A 6 14.58 10.28 1.72
C VAL A 6 15.26 9.74 0.46
N PRO A 7 15.22 8.43 0.16
CA PRO A 7 15.88 7.90 -1.03
C PRO A 7 15.23 8.41 -2.34
N ASN A 8 13.89 8.53 -2.38
CA ASN A 8 13.19 9.08 -3.53
C ASN A 8 13.56 10.56 -3.75
N LYS A 9 13.54 11.37 -2.67
CA LYS A 9 13.71 12.82 -2.77
C LYS A 9 15.14 13.25 -3.05
N PHE A 10 16.12 12.58 -2.46
CA PHE A 10 17.52 13.02 -2.49
C PHE A 10 18.44 12.16 -3.34
N ASN A 11 18.10 10.88 -3.56
CA ASN A 11 18.98 9.93 -4.25
C ASN A 11 18.36 9.29 -5.51
N GLN A 12 17.14 9.70 -5.90
CA GLN A 12 16.39 9.17 -7.06
C GLN A 12 16.27 7.63 -7.07
N CYS A 13 16.31 7.00 -5.89
CA CYS A 13 16.13 5.56 -5.79
C CYS A 13 14.66 5.21 -5.99
N ASP A 14 14.41 4.13 -6.72
CA ASP A 14 13.10 3.47 -6.69
C ASP A 14 12.93 2.82 -5.32
N THR A 15 11.78 3.08 -4.70
CA THR A 15 11.45 2.54 -3.37
C THR A 15 10.12 1.82 -3.41
N ILE A 16 9.97 0.85 -2.52
CA ILE A 16 8.75 0.08 -2.34
C ILE A 16 8.29 0.28 -0.91
N ALA A 17 7.00 0.58 -0.72
CA ALA A 17 6.39 0.61 0.60
C ALA A 17 5.94 -0.79 1.00
N ILE A 18 6.21 -1.18 2.24
CA ILE A 18 5.67 -2.39 2.86
C ILE A 18 4.75 -1.94 3.99
N ALA A 19 3.48 -2.33 3.93
CA ALA A 19 2.45 -1.91 4.89
C ALA A 19 1.49 -3.08 5.19
N GLU A 20 1.69 -3.75 6.32
CA GLU A 20 0.89 -4.91 6.75
C GLU A 20 -0.59 -4.56 6.91
N GLU A 21 -0.90 -3.28 7.17
CA GLU A 21 -2.25 -2.74 7.23
C GLU A 21 -3.04 -3.00 5.94
N MET A 22 -2.40 -3.23 4.79
CA MET A 22 -3.11 -3.64 3.57
C MET A 22 -3.85 -4.97 3.79
N MET A 23 -3.19 -5.97 4.37
CA MET A 23 -3.82 -7.25 4.74
C MET A 23 -4.67 -7.15 6.01
N GLY A 24 -4.33 -6.24 6.92
CA GLY A 24 -5.10 -6.00 8.14
C GLY A 24 -6.49 -5.43 7.85
N GLU A 25 -6.55 -4.39 7.01
CA GLU A 25 -7.78 -3.74 6.57
C GLU A 25 -8.52 -4.52 5.50
N GLY A 26 -7.82 -5.43 4.83
CA GLY A 26 -8.31 -6.22 3.71
C GLY A 26 -8.05 -5.54 2.36
N MET A 27 -7.96 -6.36 1.31
CA MET A 27 -7.72 -5.89 -0.06
C MET A 27 -8.83 -6.39 -1.00
N LYS A 28 -9.09 -5.63 -2.06
CA LYS A 28 -10.10 -5.95 -3.06
C LYS A 28 -9.82 -7.30 -3.72
N ASP A 29 -10.86 -8.12 -3.87
CA ASP A 29 -10.79 -9.46 -4.48
C ASP A 29 -9.75 -10.41 -3.83
N HIS A 30 -9.24 -10.06 -2.65
CA HIS A 30 -8.27 -10.85 -1.89
C HIS A 30 -8.92 -11.32 -0.59
N ARG A 31 -9.02 -12.63 -0.40
CA ARG A 31 -9.76 -13.22 0.73
C ARG A 31 -8.90 -13.41 1.98
N ASP A 32 -7.59 -13.41 1.81
CA ASP A 32 -6.67 -13.62 2.92
C ASP A 32 -6.60 -12.36 3.77
N MET A 33 -6.77 -12.54 5.08
CA MET A 33 -6.73 -11.48 6.08
C MET A 33 -5.55 -11.71 7.01
N HIS A 34 -4.97 -10.62 7.51
CA HIS A 34 -3.89 -10.73 8.49
C HIS A 34 -4.40 -11.38 9.79
N PRO A 35 -3.70 -12.39 10.36
CA PRO A 35 -4.13 -13.03 11.62
C PRO A 35 -4.27 -12.03 12.77
N ASP A 36 -3.40 -11.02 12.79
CA ASP A 36 -3.41 -9.93 13.77
C ASP A 36 -4.11 -8.66 13.24
N GLY A 37 -5.04 -8.78 12.29
CA GLY A 37 -5.73 -7.63 11.68
C GLY A 37 -6.40 -6.71 12.71
N LYS A 38 -6.88 -7.24 13.84
CA LYS A 38 -7.44 -6.44 14.95
C LYS A 38 -6.41 -5.54 15.65
N LEU A 39 -5.13 -5.92 15.62
CA LEU A 39 -4.06 -5.11 16.19
C LEU A 39 -3.57 -4.07 15.19
N LEU A 40 -3.54 -4.43 13.91
CA LEU A 40 -3.11 -3.54 12.83
C LEU A 40 -4.15 -2.44 12.55
N CYS A 41 -5.44 -2.77 12.61
CA CYS A 41 -6.52 -1.83 12.36
C CYS A 41 -6.89 -1.04 13.62
N SER A 42 -6.89 0.29 13.52
CA SER A 42 -7.21 1.15 14.66
C SER A 42 -8.69 1.50 14.73
N ASP A 43 -9.36 1.11 15.82
CA ASP A 43 -10.72 1.57 16.12
C ASP A 43 -10.76 3.08 16.44
N VAL A 44 -9.67 3.61 17.00
CA VAL A 44 -9.55 5.01 17.44
C VAL A 44 -9.16 5.91 16.27
N TRP A 45 -8.03 5.63 15.62
CA TRP A 45 -7.46 6.50 14.58
C TRP A 45 -8.10 6.30 13.20
N GLY A 46 -8.78 5.16 12.99
CA GLY A 46 -9.37 4.81 11.71
C GLY A 46 -8.41 4.07 10.80
N SER A 47 -8.73 4.08 9.49
CA SER A 47 -7.92 3.42 8.47
C SER A 47 -6.58 4.14 8.29
N TYR A 48 -5.54 3.35 8.08
CA TYR A 48 -4.23 3.79 7.68
C TYR A 48 -4.24 4.41 6.28
N PHE A 49 -5.14 3.94 5.40
CA PHE A 49 -5.18 4.35 4.00
C PHE A 49 -6.24 5.41 3.67
N SER A 50 -7.28 5.55 4.49
CA SER A 50 -8.39 6.47 4.22
C SER A 50 -8.83 7.26 5.45
N SER A 51 -9.24 8.51 5.23
CA SER A 51 -9.82 9.37 6.26
C SER A 51 -11.31 9.06 6.49
N LYS A 52 -11.73 9.00 7.77
CA LYS A 52 -13.12 8.73 8.17
C LYS A 52 -14.13 9.79 7.69
N GLU A 53 -13.69 11.00 7.39
CA GLU A 53 -14.59 12.15 7.20
C GLU A 53 -14.97 12.40 5.74
N GLU A 54 -14.11 12.04 4.78
CA GLU A 54 -14.30 12.43 3.37
C GLU A 54 -14.11 11.27 2.38
N ASP A 55 -13.88 10.03 2.84
CA ASP A 55 -13.45 8.89 1.99
C ASP A 55 -12.25 9.25 1.08
N GLU A 56 -11.44 10.20 1.55
CA GLU A 56 -10.24 10.66 0.87
C GLU A 56 -9.01 9.88 1.37
N PRO A 57 -7.97 9.73 0.52
CA PRO A 57 -6.72 9.10 0.93
C PRO A 57 -6.16 9.75 2.19
N SER A 58 -5.67 8.93 3.11
CA SER A 58 -4.96 9.46 4.28
C SER A 58 -3.65 10.14 3.85
N ILE A 59 -3.10 10.97 4.75
CA ILE A 59 -1.75 11.54 4.57
C ILE A 59 -0.71 10.42 4.33
N TRP A 60 -0.88 9.25 4.93
CA TRP A 60 0.04 8.12 4.74
C TRP A 60 -0.10 7.50 3.36
N ALA A 61 -1.33 7.31 2.87
CA ALA A 61 -1.58 6.83 1.51
C ALA A 61 -0.98 7.79 0.48
N ASP A 62 -1.12 9.10 0.67
CA ASP A 62 -0.55 10.11 -0.22
C ASP A 62 0.98 10.10 -0.22
N VAL A 63 1.60 9.98 0.96
CA VAL A 63 3.06 9.89 1.07
C VAL A 63 3.57 8.60 0.40
N ILE A 64 2.89 7.48 0.58
CA ILE A 64 3.23 6.21 -0.08
C ILE A 64 3.14 6.36 -1.60
N ARG A 65 2.01 6.83 -2.11
CA ARG A 65 1.78 7.03 -3.56
C ARG A 65 2.81 7.96 -4.19
N LYS A 66 3.23 9.00 -3.47
CA LYS A 66 4.13 10.02 -3.99
C LYS A 66 5.60 9.61 -4.01
N TYR A 67 6.04 8.85 -3.00
CA TYR A 67 7.46 8.59 -2.79
C TYR A 67 7.89 7.13 -3.00
N SER A 68 6.93 6.21 -3.19
CA SER A 68 7.20 4.82 -3.56
C SER A 68 6.66 4.51 -4.96
N LYS A 69 7.17 3.44 -5.57
CA LYS A 69 6.71 2.93 -6.86
C LYS A 69 5.45 2.08 -6.72
N ILE A 70 5.46 1.20 -5.72
CA ILE A 70 4.36 0.30 -5.36
C ILE A 70 4.27 0.13 -3.84
N CYS A 71 3.15 -0.38 -3.36
CA CYS A 71 2.92 -0.76 -1.98
C CYS A 71 2.46 -2.22 -1.90
N VAL A 72 3.09 -3.00 -1.02
CA VAL A 72 2.78 -4.42 -0.77
C VAL A 72 2.56 -4.66 0.72
N PRO A 73 1.79 -5.69 1.12
CA PRO A 73 1.62 -5.99 2.53
C PRO A 73 2.86 -6.64 3.15
N SER A 74 3.68 -7.32 2.35
CA SER A 74 4.89 -8.00 2.82
C SER A 74 5.88 -8.26 1.67
N VAL A 75 7.13 -8.59 2.01
CA VAL A 75 8.16 -8.94 1.00
C VAL A 75 7.83 -10.26 0.30
N GLU A 76 7.15 -11.17 0.98
CA GLU A 76 6.74 -12.47 0.45
C GLU A 76 5.82 -12.33 -0.76
N VAL A 77 5.04 -11.25 -0.85
CA VAL A 77 4.23 -10.96 -2.04
C VAL A 77 5.13 -10.78 -3.26
N LEU A 78 6.23 -10.04 -3.14
CA LEU A 78 7.17 -9.83 -4.24
C LEU A 78 7.86 -11.14 -4.65
N ALA A 79 8.16 -12.00 -3.67
CA ALA A 79 8.80 -13.29 -3.90
C ALA A 79 7.93 -14.30 -4.68
N GLN A 80 6.62 -14.05 -4.81
CA GLN A 80 5.72 -14.87 -5.60
C GLN A 80 5.78 -14.58 -7.11
N TYR A 81 6.36 -13.45 -7.50
CA TYR A 81 6.49 -13.06 -8.90
C TYR A 81 7.86 -13.48 -9.49
N PRO A 82 7.93 -13.76 -10.79
CA PRO A 82 9.19 -13.94 -11.51
C PRO A 82 10.11 -12.71 -11.39
N LEU A 83 11.43 -12.92 -11.52
CA LEU A 83 12.42 -11.85 -11.44
C LEU A 83 12.28 -10.77 -12.54
N ASP A 84 11.70 -11.14 -13.68
CA ASP A 84 11.44 -10.29 -14.84
C ASP A 84 10.00 -9.73 -14.87
N TYR A 85 9.24 -9.91 -13.78
CA TYR A 85 7.90 -9.33 -13.67
C TYR A 85 7.97 -7.80 -13.52
N GLU A 86 7.23 -7.09 -14.38
CA GLU A 86 7.09 -5.64 -14.33
C GLU A 86 5.81 -5.26 -13.57
N PHE A 87 5.98 -4.53 -12.46
CA PHE A 87 4.87 -4.00 -11.68
C PHE A 87 4.40 -2.66 -12.25
N ASN A 88 3.08 -2.49 -12.35
CA ASN A 88 2.47 -1.20 -12.63
C ASN A 88 2.65 -0.28 -11.43
N CYS A 89 3.20 0.90 -11.65
CA CYS A 89 3.51 1.84 -10.57
C CYS A 89 2.33 2.77 -10.26
N PHE A 90 2.37 3.46 -9.11
CA PHE A 90 1.40 4.51 -8.74
C PHE A 90 1.22 5.62 -9.78
N THR A 91 2.22 5.84 -10.63
CA THR A 91 2.18 6.86 -11.71
C THR A 91 1.41 6.41 -12.94
N GLU A 92 1.01 5.14 -13.01
CA GLU A 92 0.38 4.53 -14.17
C GLU A 92 -1.10 4.29 -13.91
N SER A 93 -1.95 4.64 -14.88
CA SER A 93 -3.38 4.34 -14.81
C SER A 93 -3.60 2.84 -15.03
N SER A 94 -3.69 2.09 -13.93
CA SER A 94 -3.77 0.63 -13.92
C SER A 94 -4.86 0.11 -12.97
N ALA A 95 -5.27 -1.15 -13.10
CA ALA A 95 -6.34 -1.72 -12.27
C ALA A 95 -5.98 -1.84 -10.78
N SER A 96 -4.69 -1.97 -10.45
CA SER A 96 -4.19 -2.09 -9.09
C SER A 96 -3.74 -0.77 -8.48
N GLN A 97 -3.66 0.29 -9.29
CA GLN A 97 -3.22 1.64 -8.88
C GLN A 97 -1.92 1.61 -8.04
N GLY A 98 -0.97 0.72 -8.34
CA GLY A 98 0.30 0.60 -7.61
C GLY A 98 0.25 -0.19 -6.28
N PHE A 99 -0.92 -0.68 -5.86
CA PHE A 99 -1.06 -1.58 -4.70
C PHE A 99 -1.07 -3.05 -5.11
N TYR A 100 -0.30 -3.89 -4.43
CA TYR A 100 -0.19 -5.31 -4.76
C TYR A 100 -0.43 -6.19 -3.53
N PRO A 101 -1.15 -7.32 -3.65
CA PRO A 101 -1.76 -7.85 -4.88
C PRO A 101 -2.99 -7.08 -5.38
N ASN A 102 -3.65 -6.26 -4.55
CA ASN A 102 -4.73 -5.38 -4.97
C ASN A 102 -4.86 -4.18 -4.01
N GLU A 103 -5.74 -3.23 -4.35
CA GLU A 103 -6.01 -2.05 -3.53
C GLU A 103 -6.65 -2.40 -2.16
N PRO A 104 -6.25 -1.73 -1.06
CA PRO A 104 -6.91 -1.85 0.24
C PRO A 104 -8.41 -1.50 0.17
N LEU A 105 -9.25 -2.19 0.92
CA LEU A 105 -10.72 -2.03 0.87
C LEU A 105 -11.17 -0.62 1.21
N PHE A 106 -10.50 0.07 2.12
CA PHE A 106 -10.88 1.45 2.47
C PHE A 106 -10.52 2.48 1.38
N ILE A 107 -9.65 2.12 0.41
CA ILE A 107 -9.36 2.95 -0.77
C ILE A 107 -10.39 2.71 -1.88
N VAL A 108 -10.93 1.49 -1.95
CA VAL A 108 -11.84 1.05 -3.01
C VAL A 108 -13.29 1.35 -2.61
N LYS A 109 -14.03 2.07 -3.46
CA LYS A 109 -15.48 2.23 -3.35
C LYS A 109 -16.24 0.98 -3.80
#